data_AF-E3ZPS9-F1
#
_entry.id   AF-E3ZPS9-F1
#
_cell.length_a   1.000
_cell.length_b   1.000
_cell.length_c   1.000
_cell.angle_alpha   90.00
_cell.angle_beta   90.00
_cell.angle_gamma   90.00
#
_symmetry.space_group_name_H-M   'P 1'
#
loop_
_entity.id
_entity.type
_entity.pdbx_description
1 polymer ?
#
loop_
_entity_poly.entity_id
_entity_poly.type
_entity_poly.pdbx_seq_one_letter_code
_entity_poly.pdbx_strand_id
1 'polypeptide(L)' 'MIDEVEILLAEIRKYDPNFCPKSTGKYLLTELQSRHLDHEIKHKKRPKYKHRFA' A
#
# COMPACT_ATOMS: atom_id res chain seq x y z
N MET A 1 -0.87 -21.35 6.08
CA MET A 1 -1.06 -19.93 6.39
C MET A 1 -0.39 -19.20 5.24
N ILE A 2 -1.16 -18.68 4.29
CA ILE A 2 -0.59 -17.95 3.16
C ILE A 2 -0.11 -16.62 3.75
N ASP A 3 1.17 -16.33 3.58
CA ASP A 3 1.85 -15.20 4.24
C ASP A 3 1.24 -13.90 3.72
N GLU A 4 0.57 -13.13 4.58
CA GLU A 4 -0.05 -11.84 4.19
C GLU A 4 0.96 -10.91 3.49
N VAL A 5 2.24 -11.08 3.84
CA VAL A 5 3.40 -10.44 3.21
C VAL A 5 3.51 -10.81 1.72
N GLU A 6 3.40 -12.10 1.36
CA GLU A 6 3.51 -12.55 -0.04
C GLU A 6 2.36 -12.03 -0.90
N ILE A 7 1.14 -12.05 -0.35
CA ILE A 7 -0.05 -11.52 -1.05
C ILE A 7 0.14 -10.02 -1.30
N LEU A 8 0.49 -9.27 -0.26
CA LEU A 8 0.61 -7.81 -0.34
C LEU A 8 1.78 -7.40 -1.25
N LEU A 9 2.90 -8.15 -1.20
CA LEU A 9 4.02 -7.93 -2.12
C LEU A 9 3.64 -8.22 -3.57
N ALA A 10 2.88 -9.29 -3.82
CA ALA A 10 2.36 -9.60 -5.16
C ALA A 10 1.41 -8.52 -5.67
N GLU A 11 0.57 -7.95 -4.81
CA GLU A 11 -0.27 -6.81 -5.17
C GLU A 11 0.52 -5.55 -5.49
N ILE A 12 1.54 -5.22 -4.67
CA ILE A 12 2.40 -4.07 -4.93
C ILE A 12 3.10 -4.20 -6.28
N ARG A 13 3.62 -5.39 -6.59
CA ARG A 13 4.30 -5.66 -7.86
C ARG A 13 3.42 -5.52 -9.11
N LYS A 14 2.08 -5.55 -8.98
CA LYS A 14 1.17 -5.29 -10.11
C LYS A 14 1.29 -3.85 -10.63
N TYR A 15 1.61 -2.89 -9.76
CA TYR A 15 1.72 -1.48 -10.12
C TYR A 15 3.13 -0.90 -9.92
N ASP A 16 3.99 -1.57 -9.14
CA ASP A 16 5.40 -1.23 -8.95
C ASP A 16 6.27 -2.49 -9.06
N PRO A 17 6.54 -2.97 -10.30
CA PRO A 17 7.20 -4.26 -10.53
C PRO A 17 8.61 -4.37 -9.94
N ASN A 18 9.30 -3.23 -9.79
CA ASN A 18 10.66 -3.15 -9.26
C ASN A 18 10.68 -2.86 -7.76
N PHE A 19 9.53 -2.85 -7.09
CA PHE A 19 9.45 -2.61 -5.67
C PHE A 19 10.20 -3.69 -4.88
N CYS A 20 11.14 -3.24 -4.06
CA CYS A 20 11.91 -4.07 -3.15
C CYS A 20 11.82 -3.46 -1.74
N PRO A 21 11.20 -4.16 -0.77
CA PRO A 21 11.13 -3.67 0.60
C PRO A 21 12.52 -3.57 1.21
N LYS A 22 12.78 -2.50 1.95
CA LYS A 22 14.07 -2.30 2.64
C LYS A 22 14.08 -2.90 4.03
N SER A 23 12.90 -3.04 4.63
CA SER A 23 12.69 -3.56 5.98
C SER A 23 12.58 -5.07 5.94
N THR A 24 13.05 -5.73 7.00
CA THR A 24 12.90 -7.18 7.19
C THR A 24 12.28 -7.47 8.56
N GLY A 25 11.77 -8.68 8.74
CA GLY A 25 11.17 -9.13 10.01
C GLY A 25 9.97 -8.28 10.43
N LYS A 26 9.99 -7.74 11.65
CA LYS A 26 8.87 -7.03 12.29
C LYS A 26 8.31 -5.86 11.48
N TYR A 27 9.16 -5.17 10.71
CA TYR A 27 8.78 -3.94 10.00
C TYR A 27 8.40 -4.16 8.53
N LEU A 28 8.61 -5.37 8.00
CA LEU A 28 8.33 -5.67 6.60
C LEU A 28 6.85 -5.45 6.26
N LEU A 29 5.94 -6.02 7.05
CA LEU A 29 4.50 -5.89 6.80
C LEU A 29 4.05 -4.42 6.84
N THR A 30 4.56 -3.63 7.79
CA THR A 30 4.24 -2.21 7.91
C THR A 30 4.73 -1.41 6.70
N GLU A 31 5.91 -1.71 6.16
CA GLU A 31 6.42 -1.07 4.95
C GLU A 31 5.54 -1.40 3.74
N LEU A 32 5.17 -2.67 3.56
CA LEU A 32 4.30 -3.09 2.48
C LEU A 32 2.92 -2.41 2.56
N GLN A 33 2.31 -2.39 3.75
CA GLN A 33 1.03 -1.74 3.98
C GLN A 33 1.08 -0.24 3.70
N SER A 34 2.16 0.43 4.14
CA SER A 34 2.35 1.86 3.88
C SER A 34 2.48 2.14 2.39
N ARG A 35 3.28 1.34 1.66
CA ARG A 35 3.45 1.48 0.22
C ARG A 35 2.14 1.27 -0.53
N HIS A 36 1.36 0.27 -0.12
CA HIS A 36 0.08 -0.02 -0.73
C HIS A 36 -0.94 1.10 -0.51
N LEU A 37 -1.01 1.62 0.72
CA LEU A 37 -1.86 2.76 1.05
C LEU A 37 -1.49 4.02 0.25
N ASP A 38 -0.19 4.31 0.11
CA ASP A 38 0.28 5.45 -0.70
C ASP A 38 -0.18 5.35 -2.16
N HIS A 39 -0.10 4.15 -2.74
CA HIS A 39 -0.60 3.89 -4.09
C HIS A 39 -2.12 4.10 -4.15
N GLU A 40 -2.88 3.53 -3.21
CA GLU A 40 -4.32 3.74 -3.15
C GLU A 40 -4.68 5.22 -3.03
N ILE A 41 -3.99 6.01 -2.20
CA ILE A 41 -4.27 7.45 -2.03
C ILE A 41 -3.98 8.23 -3.32
N LYS A 42 -2.92 7.88 -4.05
CA LYS A 42 -2.56 8.53 -5.31
C LYS A 42 -3.52 8.20 -6.44
N HIS A 43 -4.02 6.95 -6.48
CA HIS A 43 -4.78 6.42 -7.61
C HIS A 43 -6.29 6.33 -7.38
N LYS A 44 -6.78 6.26 -6.14
CA LYS A 44 -8.18 6.60 -5.85
C LYS A 44 -8.29 8.10 -6.00
N LYS A 45 -9.15 8.54 -6.94
CA LYS A 45 -9.72 9.89 -6.89
C LYS A 45 -10.23 10.07 -5.47
N ARG A 46 -9.57 10.92 -4.66
CA ARG A 46 -10.15 11.38 -3.39
C ARG A 46 -11.60 11.71 -3.71
N PRO A 47 -12.61 11.12 -3.02
CA PRO A 47 -13.91 11.76 -3.03
C PRO A 47 -13.60 13.19 -2.61
N LYS A 48 -13.81 14.16 -3.52
CA LYS A 48 -13.60 15.57 -3.22
C LYS A 48 -14.39 15.77 -1.95
N TYR A 49 -13.70 15.92 -0.82
CA TYR A 49 -14.34 16.11 0.46
C TYR A 49 -15.13 17.39 0.26
N LYS A 50 -16.44 17.28 0.01
CA LYS A 50 -17.33 18.42 0.03
C LYS A 50 -17.24 18.85 1.48
N HIS A 51 -16.50 19.92 1.72
CA HIS A 51 -16.38 20.57 3.00
C HIS A 51 -17.81 20.90 3.44
N ARG A 52 -18.46 20.00 4.18
CA ARG A 52 -19.74 20.23 4.84
C ARG A 52 -19.43 20.71 6.24
N PHE A 53 -18.82 21.89 6.29
CA PHE A 53 -18.92 22.75 7.45
C PHE A 53 -19.65 23.98 6.92
N ALA A 54 -20.97 23.93 7.04
CA ALA A 54 -21.89 25.05 6.90
C ALA A 54 -22.32 25.44 8.31
#